data_AF-A0A355ZZR6-F1
#
_entry.id   AF-A0A355ZZR6-F1
#
_cell.length_a   1.000
_cell.length_b   1.000
_cell.length_c   1.000
_cell.angle_alpha   90.00
_cell.angle_beta   90.00
_cell.angle_gamma   90.00
#
_symmetry.space_group_name_H-M   'P 1'
#
loop_
_entity.id
_entity.type
_entity.pdbx_description
1 polymer ?
#
loop_
_entity_poly.entity_id
_entity_poly.type
_entity_poly.pdbx_seq_one_letter_code
_entity_poly.pdbx_strand_id
1 'polypeptide(L)' 'MATGFFTHNRCLSEDEGNSSLDRPERIEQIQTLMQASALARRVRYFESSVVSESDLLLVHTPEYLKKLKDLAKKNAPLTE' A
#
# COMPACT_ATOMS: atom_id res chain seq x y z
N MET A 1 26.07 -5.67 -1.50
CA MET A 1 24.62 -5.95 -1.44
C MET A 1 23.92 -4.65 -1.10
N ALA A 2 22.93 -4.21 -1.87
CA ALA A 2 22.18 -2.98 -1.61
C ALA A 2 20.80 -3.32 -1.07
N THR A 3 20.34 -2.61 -0.03
CA THR A 3 19.00 -2.80 0.55
C THR A 3 17.99 -1.97 -0.24
N GLY A 4 16.92 -2.58 -0.72
CA GLY A 4 15.81 -1.87 -1.37
C GLY A 4 14.80 -1.34 -0.37
N PHE A 5 14.31 -0.12 -0.58
CA PHE A 5 13.18 0.46 0.15
C PHE A 5 12.03 0.70 -0.83
N PHE A 6 10.93 -0.02 -0.67
CA PHE A 6 9.79 -0.01 -1.59
C PHE A 6 8.61 0.72 -0.97
N THR A 7 8.08 1.70 -1.69
CA THR A 7 6.87 2.42 -1.24
C THR A 7 6.11 3.03 -2.43
N HIS A 8 4.90 3.53 -2.21
CA HIS A 8 4.10 4.22 -3.22
C HIS A 8 3.12 5.19 -2.53
N ASN A 9 2.84 6.35 -3.14
CA ASN A 9 2.01 7.40 -2.52
C ASN A 9 0.58 6.95 -2.20
N ARG A 10 0.02 6.01 -2.98
CA ARG A 10 -1.29 5.39 -2.68
C ARG A 10 -1.35 4.69 -1.32
N CYS A 11 -0.22 4.23 -0.78
CA CYS A 11 -0.21 3.65 0.58
C CYS A 11 -0.47 4.70 1.67
N LEU A 12 -0.45 5.99 1.33
CA LEU A 12 -0.73 7.11 2.23
C LEU A 12 -2.20 7.57 2.16
N SER A 13 -2.99 7.06 1.20
CA SER A 13 -4.38 7.53 0.97
C SER A 13 -5.46 6.58 1.47
N GLU A 14 -5.10 5.38 1.91
CA GLU A 14 -6.05 4.38 2.39
C GLU A 14 -6.35 4.62 3.87
N ASP A 15 -7.46 5.29 4.16
CA ASP A 15 -8.00 5.45 5.52
C ASP A 15 -9.22 4.55 5.70
N GLU A 16 -9.12 3.59 6.60
CA GLU A 16 -10.23 2.70 6.97
C GLU A 16 -11.22 3.35 7.96
N GLY A 17 -10.99 4.62 8.30
CA GLY A 17 -11.86 5.44 9.12
C GLY A 17 -11.45 5.51 10.58
N ASN A 18 -12.18 6.36 11.33
CA ASN A 18 -11.77 6.81 12.66
C ASN A 18 -11.63 5.75 13.76
N SER A 19 -12.15 4.55 13.55
CA SER A 19 -11.99 3.44 14.49
C SER A 19 -10.83 2.50 14.15
N SER A 20 -10.20 2.63 12.98
CA SER A 20 -9.06 1.77 12.63
C SER A 20 -7.81 2.19 13.40
N LEU A 21 -7.06 1.19 13.86
CA LEU A 21 -5.70 1.37 14.35
C LEU A 21 -4.70 1.39 13.19
N ASP A 22 -5.12 0.96 11.99
CA ASP A 22 -4.33 1.08 10.79
C ASP A 22 -4.58 2.44 10.15
N ARG A 23 -3.56 3.29 10.23
CA ARG A 23 -3.63 4.71 9.94
C ARG A 23 -2.59 5.06 8.87
N PRO A 24 -2.96 5.81 7.82
CA PRO A 24 -2.01 6.20 6.77
C PRO A 24 -0.77 6.91 7.31
N GLU A 25 -0.92 7.67 8.40
CA GLU A 25 0.14 8.38 9.11
C GLU A 25 1.28 7.44 9.56
N ARG A 26 1.01 6.13 9.74
CA ARG A 26 2.04 5.14 10.05
C ARG A 26 3.10 5.07 8.95
N ILE A 27 2.66 5.03 7.69
CA ILE A 27 3.57 4.95 6.54
C ILE A 27 4.27 6.29 6.33
N GLU A 28 3.55 7.41 6.49
CA GLU A 28 4.13 8.75 6.42
C GLU A 28 5.25 8.96 7.45
N GLN A 29 5.02 8.54 8.70
CA GLN A 29 6.03 8.63 9.76
C GLN A 29 7.27 7.79 9.46
N ILE A 30 7.08 6.56 8.95
CA ILE A 30 8.20 5.70 8.53
C ILE A 30 9.00 6.37 7.42
N GLN A 31 8.34 6.91 6.39
CA GLN A 31 9.01 7.59 5.28
C GLN A 31 9.76 8.83 5.77
N THR A 32 9.15 9.63 6.64
CA THR A 32 9.77 10.84 7.23
C THR A 32 11.02 10.49 8.03
N LEU A 33 10.93 9.51 8.93
CA LEU A 33 12.08 9.07 9.74
C LEU A 33 13.17 8.44 8.88
N MET A 34 12.80 7.67 7.85
CA MET A 34 13.76 7.12 6.90
C MET A 34 14.54 8.22 6.18
N GLN A 35 13.86 9.24 5.67
CA GLN A 35 14.47 10.39 4.99
C GLN A 35 15.35 11.24 5.92
N ALA A 36 14.90 11.48 7.16
CA ALA A 36 15.64 12.27 8.14
C ALA A 36 16.87 11.54 8.72
N SER A 37 16.88 10.20 8.65
CA SER A 37 17.96 9.39 9.19
C SER A 37 19.10 9.17 8.20
N ALA A 38 20.25 8.70 8.71
CA ALA A 38 21.35 8.24 7.86
C ALA A 38 20.98 7.00 7.00
N LEU A 39 19.83 6.36 7.24
CA LEU A 39 19.38 5.17 6.50
C LEU A 39 19.01 5.50 5.05
N ALA A 40 18.52 6.71 4.76
CA ALA A 40 18.20 7.12 3.39
C ALA A 40 19.38 6.96 2.43
N ARG A 41 20.62 7.12 2.93
CA ARG A 41 21.86 6.97 2.14
C ARG A 41 22.32 5.51 2.00
N ARG A 42 21.71 4.59 2.74
CA ARG A 42 22.08 3.17 2.79
C ARG A 42 21.11 2.26 2.05
N VAL A 43 19.98 2.82 1.61
CA VAL A 43 18.95 2.11 0.85
C VAL A 43 18.82 2.69 -0.54
N ARG A 44 18.35 1.88 -1.49
CA ARG A 44 17.90 2.35 -2.80
C ARG A 44 16.38 2.39 -2.79
N TYR A 45 15.83 3.56 -3.09
CA TYR A 45 14.39 3.74 -3.19
C TYR A 45 13.85 3.15 -4.50
N PHE A 46 12.73 2.47 -4.39
CA PHE A 46 11.96 1.94 -5.50
C PHE A 46 10.48 2.26 -5.31
N GLU A 47 9.85 2.68 -6.39
CA GLU A 47 8.40 2.80 -6.43
C GLU A 47 7.79 1.39 -6.54
N SER A 48 6.78 1.11 -5.71
CA SER A 48 6.11 -0.19 -5.72
C SER A 48 5.14 -0.28 -6.88
N SER A 49 5.25 -1.32 -7.70
CA SER A 49 4.35 -1.58 -8.81
C SER A 49 3.04 -2.21 -8.34
N VAL A 50 1.95 -1.95 -9.06
CA VAL A 50 0.68 -2.67 -8.89
C VAL A 50 0.89 -4.15 -9.23
N VAL A 51 0.45 -5.03 -8.34
CA VAL A 51 0.55 -6.49 -8.52
C VAL A 51 -0.39 -6.98 -9.62
N SER A 52 0.03 -7.95 -10.42
CA SER A 52 -0.81 -8.55 -11.45
C SER A 52 -1.84 -9.51 -10.84
N GLU A 53 -2.97 -9.71 -11.53
CA GLU A 53 -3.97 -10.68 -11.07
C GLU A 53 -3.43 -12.12 -11.09
N SER A 54 -2.57 -12.45 -12.07
CA SER A 54 -1.87 -13.74 -12.09
C SER A 54 -0.99 -13.97 -10.87
N ASP A 55 -0.30 -12.94 -10.37
CA ASP A 55 0.52 -13.06 -9.16
C ASP A 55 -0.34 -13.23 -7.91
N LEU A 56 -1.48 -12.54 -7.83
CA LEU A 56 -2.44 -12.70 -6.73
C LEU A 56 -3.01 -14.13 -6.67
N LEU A 57 -3.24 -14.75 -7.83
CA LEU A 57 -3.77 -16.11 -7.96
C LEU A 57 -2.78 -17.21 -7.57
N LEU A 58 -1.50 -16.89 -7.34
CA LEU A 58 -0.53 -17.85 -6.78
C LEU A 58 -0.89 -18.25 -5.34
N VAL A 59 -1.67 -17.42 -4.63
CA VAL A 59 -2.03 -17.62 -3.22
C VAL A 59 -3.56 -17.60 -3.02
N HIS A 60 -4.26 -16.69 -3.69
CA HIS A 60 -5.68 -16.44 -3.45
C HIS A 60 -6.57 -17.10 -4.50
N THR A 61 -7.78 -17.52 -4.10
CA THR A 61 -8.75 -18.07 -5.06
C THR A 61 -9.40 -16.95 -5.89
N PRO A 62 -9.84 -17.25 -7.13
CA PRO A 62 -10.56 -16.29 -7.97
C PRO A 62 -11.80 -15.70 -7.28
N GLU A 63 -12.54 -16.51 -6.51
CA GLU A 63 -13.77 -16.09 -5.83
C GLU A 63 -13.48 -15.04 -4.75
N TYR A 64 -12.38 -15.21 -4.01
CA TYR A 64 -11.94 -14.25 -3.00
C TYR A 64 -11.56 -12.91 -3.64
N LEU A 65 -10.76 -12.94 -4.72
CA LEU A 65 -10.36 -11.73 -5.44
C LEU A 65 -11.57 -10.99 -6.04
N LYS A 66 -12.54 -11.73 -6.57
CA LYS A 66 -13.80 -11.16 -7.06
C LYS A 66 -14.55 -10.44 -5.93
N LYS A 67 -14.68 -11.07 -4.76
CA LYS A 67 -15.36 -10.48 -3.60
C LYS A 67 -14.70 -9.18 -3.14
N LEU A 68 -13.37 -9.12 -3.09
CA LEU A 68 -12.64 -7.89 -2.74
C LEU A 68 -12.90 -6.77 -3.76
N LYS A 69 -12.84 -7.08 -5.06
CA LYS A 69 -13.12 -6.12 -6.13
C LYS A 69 -14.54 -5.56 -6.04
N ASP A 70 -15.52 -6.40 -5.72
CA ASP A 70 -16.92 -5.99 -5.57
C ASP A 70 -17.12 -5.10 -4.33
N LEU A 71 -16.46 -5.40 -3.21
CA LEU A 71 -16.50 -4.56 -2.00
C LEU A 71 -15.87 -3.19 -2.24
N ALA A 72 -14.73 -3.14 -2.94
CA ALA A 72 -14.07 -1.88 -3.27
C ALA A 72 -14.96 -0.97 -4.13
N LYS A 73 -15.67 -1.52 -5.11
CA LYS A 73 -16.64 -0.77 -5.94
C LYS A 73 -17.80 -0.23 -5.13
N LYS A 74 -18.30 -1.00 -4.16
CA LYS A 74 -19.43 -0.61 -3.30
C LYS A 74 -19.07 0.54 -2.36
N ASN A 75 -17.80 0.61 -1.95
CA ASN A 75 -17.29 1.65 -1.05
C ASN A 75 -16.69 2.85 -1.81
N ALA A 76 -16.68 2.86 -3.14
CA ALA A 76 -16.27 4.03 -3.91
C ALA A 76 -17.25 5.19 -3.65
N PRO A 77 -16.78 6.45 -3.52
CA PRO A 77 -17.68 7.59 -3.39
C PRO A 77 -18.66 7.59 -4.58
N LEU A 78 -19.94 7.80 -4.28
CA LEU A 78 -20.97 8.03 -5.28
C LEU A 78 -20.65 9.37 -5.97
N THR A 79 -19.88 9.35 -7.05
CA THR A 79 -19.78 10.50 -7.95
C THR A 79 -21.03 10.51 -8.83
N GLU A 80 -21.91 11.49 -8.58
CA GLU A 80 -22.87 12.01 -9.57
C GLU A 80 -22.14 12.78 -10.69
#